data_AF-A0A8B6XTB4-F1
#
_entry.id   AF-A0A8B6XTB4-F1
#
_cell.length_a   1.000
_cell.length_b   1.000
_cell.length_c   1.000
_cell.angle_alpha   90.00
_cell.angle_beta   90.00
_cell.angle_gamma   90.00
#
_symmetry.space_group_name_H-M   'P 1'
#
loop_
_entity.id
_entity.type
_entity.pdbx_description
1 polymer ?
#
loop_
_entity_poly.entity_id
_entity_poly.type
_entity_poly.pdbx_seq_one_letter_code
_entity_poly.pdbx_strand_id
1 'polypeptide(L)'
;AGGGKYKTLGQIKDEGLGMGEKPDYFNVRAFVVFYRKENCMYQACPGADCNKKVIEDNGQFRCEKCDRTYPDFKYRMVLSYVK
;
A
#
# COMPACT_ATOMS: atom_id res chain seq x y z
N ALA A 1 4.63 17.09 19.04
CA ALA A 1 4.75 17.32 17.58
C ALA A 1 5.95 16.51 17.04
N GLY A 2 5.74 15.24 16.70
CA GLY A 2 6.78 14.36 16.16
C GLY A 2 6.83 14.42 14.63
N GLY A 3 7.04 15.61 14.06
CA GLY A 3 7.15 15.77 12.61
C GLY A 3 8.52 15.29 12.14
N GLY A 4 8.56 14.23 11.32
CA GLY A 4 9.80 13.76 10.71
C GLY A 4 10.55 14.89 10.00
N LYS A 5 11.88 14.85 9.99
CA LYS A 5 12.68 15.90 9.32
C LYS A 5 12.39 15.91 7.83
N TYR A 6 12.28 17.11 7.25
CA TYR A 6 12.22 17.26 5.80
C TYR A 6 13.57 16.88 5.17
N LYS A 7 13.53 16.08 4.12
CA LYS A 7 14.69 15.63 3.36
C LYS A 7 14.41 15.69 1.86
N THR A 8 15.46 15.79 1.07
CA THR A 8 15.37 15.59 -0.38
C THR A 8 15.50 14.10 -0.74
N LEU A 9 15.07 13.72 -1.94
CA LEU A 9 15.22 12.34 -2.43
C LEU A 9 16.71 11.91 -2.54
N GLY A 10 17.62 12.87 -2.77
CA GLY A 10 19.07 12.62 -2.75
C GLY A 10 19.58 12.28 -1.35
N GLN A 11 19.27 13.12 -0.36
CA GLN A 11 19.67 12.90 1.04
C GLN A 11 19.20 11.56 1.60
N ILE A 12 17.99 11.13 1.25
CA ILE A 12 17.44 9.83 1.68
C ILE A 12 18.31 8.67 1.19
N LYS A 13 18.83 8.76 -0.05
CA LYS A 13 19.73 7.76 -0.63
C LYS A 13 21.13 7.84 -0.02
N ASP A 14 21.69 9.04 0.07
CA ASP A 14 23.07 9.26 0.56
C ASP A 14 23.24 8.86 2.02
N GLU A 15 22.21 9.10 2.85
CA GLU A 15 22.21 8.71 4.26
C GLU A 15 21.80 7.25 4.50
N GLY A 16 21.38 6.53 3.46
CA GLY A 16 20.99 5.12 3.56
C GLY A 16 19.77 4.85 4.43
N LEU A 17 18.78 5.75 4.46
CA LEU A 17 17.59 5.59 5.30
C LEU A 17 16.79 4.35 4.92
N GLY A 18 16.35 3.59 5.93
CA GLY A 18 15.63 2.33 5.77
C GLY A 18 16.54 1.10 5.59
N MET A 19 17.86 1.25 5.68
CA MET A 19 18.83 0.14 5.64
C MET A 19 19.16 -0.42 7.03
N GLY A 20 18.69 0.22 8.10
CA GLY A 20 18.82 -0.28 9.47
C GLY A 20 17.77 -1.32 9.83
N GLU A 21 17.86 -1.87 11.05
CA GLU A 21 16.85 -2.82 11.56
C GLU A 21 15.48 -2.18 11.81
N LYS A 22 15.46 -0.88 12.12
CA LYS A 22 14.24 -0.13 12.40
C LYS A 22 13.87 0.74 11.19
N PRO A 23 12.57 0.94 10.92
CA PRO A 23 12.12 1.83 9.85
C PRO A 23 12.44 3.29 10.17
N ASP A 24 12.89 4.02 9.15
CA ASP A 24 13.09 5.47 9.19
C ASP A 24 11.86 6.21 8.63
N TYR A 25 11.48 7.31 9.29
CA TYR A 25 10.37 8.17 8.86
C TYR A 25 10.89 9.58 8.54
N PHE A 26 10.49 10.12 7.39
CA PHE A 26 10.90 11.43 6.90
C PHE A 26 9.75 12.12 6.16
N ASN A 27 9.88 13.44 5.94
CA ASN A 27 8.97 14.22 5.11
C ASN A 27 9.67 14.67 3.81
N VAL A 28 8.98 14.64 2.68
CA VAL A 28 9.49 15.10 1.38
C VAL A 28 8.46 16.01 0.73
N ARG A 29 8.95 17.06 0.05
CA ARG A 29 8.16 17.82 -0.93
C ARG A 29 8.66 17.45 -2.33
N ALA A 30 7.78 16.87 -3.14
CA ALA A 30 8.10 16.41 -4.49
C ALA A 30 6.88 16.52 -5.42
N PHE A 31 7.10 16.30 -6.72
CA PHE A 31 6.06 16.21 -7.73
C PHE A 31 5.86 14.75 -8.16
N VAL A 32 4.61 14.34 -8.38
CA VAL A 32 4.30 13.02 -8.93
C VAL A 32 4.52 13.07 -10.44
N VAL A 33 5.63 12.48 -10.90
CA VAL A 33 6.00 12.49 -12.32
C VAL A 33 5.31 11.35 -13.09
N PHE A 34 5.15 10.19 -12.44
CA PHE A 34 4.55 9.01 -13.06
C PHE A 34 3.94 8.08 -12.00
N TYR A 35 2.82 7.45 -12.36
CA TYR A 35 2.17 6.41 -11.57
C TYR A 35 1.69 5.26 -12.47
N ARG A 36 1.70 4.04 -11.94
CA ARG A 36 1.23 2.84 -12.65
C ARG A 36 -0.26 2.62 -12.38
N LYS A 37 -1.07 2.54 -13.43
CA LYS A 37 -2.52 2.37 -13.33
C LYS A 37 -2.96 0.90 -13.32
N GLU A 38 -2.14 0.01 -13.86
CA GLU A 38 -2.52 -1.38 -14.15
C GLU A 38 -2.79 -2.18 -12.88
N ASN A 39 -2.06 -1.86 -11.80
CA ASN A 39 -2.14 -2.57 -10.52
C ASN A 39 -2.50 -1.63 -9.35
N CYS A 40 -3.12 -0.48 -9.65
CA CYS A 40 -3.41 0.51 -8.61
C CYS A 40 -4.60 0.14 -7.73
N MET A 41 -5.39 -0.88 -8.10
CA MET A 41 -6.56 -1.35 -7.37
C MET A 41 -6.53 -2.88 -7.22
N TYR A 42 -7.11 -3.38 -6.12
CA TYR A 42 -7.34 -4.81 -5.93
C TYR A 42 -8.70 -5.06 -5.25
N GLN A 43 -9.24 -6.26 -5.49
CA GLN A 43 -10.44 -6.75 -4.82
C GLN A 43 -10.06 -7.19 -3.40
N ALA A 44 -10.60 -6.51 -2.38
CA ALA A 44 -10.30 -6.76 -0.98
C ALA A 44 -11.51 -7.33 -0.24
N CYS A 45 -11.23 -7.97 0.90
CA CYS A 45 -12.25 -8.46 1.81
C CYS A 45 -13.21 -7.33 2.23
N PRO A 46 -14.54 -7.55 2.22
CA PRO A 46 -15.52 -6.54 2.61
C PRO A 46 -15.64 -6.34 4.14
N GLY A 47 -15.03 -7.19 4.95
CA GLY A 47 -15.04 -7.08 6.43
C GLY A 47 -14.44 -5.78 6.95
N ALA A 48 -14.93 -5.29 8.10
CA ALA A 48 -14.60 -3.97 8.64
C ALA A 48 -13.08 -3.76 8.85
N ASP A 49 -12.38 -4.76 9.40
CA ASP A 49 -10.97 -4.68 9.76
C ASP A 49 -10.07 -5.62 8.92
N CYS A 50 -10.46 -5.86 7.65
CA CYS A 50 -9.70 -6.71 6.75
C CYS A 50 -9.42 -6.05 5.41
N ASN A 51 -8.15 -6.09 5.00
CA ASN A 51 -7.66 -5.55 3.73
C ASN A 51 -7.05 -6.64 2.84
N LYS A 52 -7.24 -7.92 3.17
CA LYS A 52 -6.66 -9.03 2.40
C LYS A 52 -7.30 -9.08 1.02
N LYS A 53 -6.49 -9.28 -0.02
CA LYS A 53 -6.98 -9.56 -1.38
C LYS A 53 -7.81 -10.85 -1.37
N VAL A 54 -9.01 -10.80 -1.94
CA VAL A 54 -9.89 -11.97 -2.07
C VAL A 54 -9.53 -12.78 -3.30
N ILE A 55 -9.94 -14.05 -3.29
CA ILE A 55 -9.82 -14.99 -4.41
C ILE A 55 -11.23 -15.28 -4.92
N GLU A 56 -11.40 -15.30 -6.22
CA GLU A 56 -12.66 -15.70 -6.83
C GLU A 56 -12.80 -17.23 -6.79
N ASP A 57 -13.91 -17.71 -6.24
CA ASP A 57 -14.25 -19.11 -6.07
C ASP A 57 -15.72 -19.30 -6.45
N ASN A 58 -15.98 -19.93 -7.61
CA ASN A 58 -17.32 -20.20 -8.13
C ASN A 58 -18.25 -18.95 -8.20
N GLY A 59 -17.71 -17.80 -8.63
CA GLY A 59 -18.47 -16.55 -8.72
C GLY A 59 -18.71 -15.84 -7.37
N GLN A 60 -18.09 -16.33 -6.30
CA GLN A 60 -18.03 -15.67 -5.00
C GLN A 60 -16.60 -15.28 -4.65
N PHE A 61 -16.43 -14.46 -3.62
CA PHE A 61 -15.14 -13.93 -3.19
C PHE A 61 -14.73 -14.49 -1.84
N ARG A 62 -13.73 -15.36 -1.82
CA ARG A 62 -13.19 -15.98 -0.60
C ARG A 62 -12.04 -15.16 -0.04
N CYS A 63 -12.11 -14.85 1.26
CA CYS A 63 -11.02 -14.25 2.02
C CYS A 63 -10.33 -15.31 2.89
N GLU A 64 -9.08 -15.65 2.58
CA GLU A 64 -8.30 -16.63 3.36
C GLU A 64 -7.97 -16.17 4.79
N LYS A 65 -7.85 -14.86 5.02
CA LYS A 65 -7.54 -14.33 6.36
C LYS A 65 -8.72 -14.47 7.32
N CYS A 66 -9.94 -14.29 6.82
CA CYS A 66 -11.16 -14.37 7.63
C CYS A 66 -11.84 -15.73 7.55
N ASP A 67 -11.36 -16.61 6.65
CA ASP A 67 -11.97 -17.86 6.23
C ASP A 67 -13.48 -17.74 5.96
N ARG A 68 -13.84 -16.76 5.13
CA ARG A 68 -15.23 -16.45 4.78
C ARG A 68 -15.37 -16.18 3.29
N THR A 69 -16.53 -16.52 2.77
CA THR A 69 -16.91 -16.27 1.39
C THR A 69 -18.00 -15.20 1.33
N TYR A 70 -17.87 -14.28 0.37
CA TYR A 70 -18.77 -13.15 0.20
C TYR A 70 -19.32 -13.12 -1.23
N PRO A 71 -20.55 -12.62 -1.44
CA PRO A 71 -21.07 -12.41 -2.79
C PRO A 71 -20.40 -11.24 -3.53
N ASP A 72 -19.68 -10.37 -2.81
CA ASP A 72 -19.06 -9.17 -3.34
C ASP A 72 -17.74 -8.84 -2.61
N PHE A 73 -17.02 -7.82 -3.09
CA PHE A 73 -15.74 -7.36 -2.57
C PHE A 73 -15.72 -5.83 -2.44
N LYS A 74 -14.65 -5.29 -1.82
CA LYS A 74 -14.38 -3.85 -1.80
C LYS A 74 -13.12 -3.54 -2.59
N TYR A 75 -13.21 -2.59 -3.52
CA TYR A 75 -12.00 -2.09 -4.20
C TYR A 75 -11.14 -1.28 -3.23
N ARG A 76 -9.84 -1.58 -3.19
CA ARG A 76 -8.85 -0.81 -2.41
C ARG A 76 -7.66 -0.44 -3.28
N MET A 77 -7.09 0.73 -3.02
CA MET A 77 -5.97 1.27 -3.78
C MET A 77 -4.62 0.79 -3.25
N VAL A 78 -3.72 0.41 -4.14
CA VAL A 78 -2.29 0.16 -3.91
C VAL A 78 -1.53 0.87 -5.03
N LEU A 79 -1.35 2.18 -4.88
CA LEU A 79 -0.75 2.99 -5.91
C LEU A 79 0.78 2.87 -5.87
N SER A 80 1.37 2.42 -6.97
CA SER A 80 2.82 2.51 -7.18
C SER A 80 3.14 3.76 -7.99
N TYR A 81 3.88 4.68 -7.40
CA TYR A 81 4.50 5.82 -8.07
C TYR A 81 6.00 5.56 -8.23
N VAL A 82 6.62 6.20 -9.23
CA VAL A 82 8.07 6.10 -9.43
C VAL A 82 8.77 7.03 -8.43
N LYS A 83 9.80 6.48 -7.77
CA LYS A 83 10.65 7.16 -6.80
C LYS A 83 11.73 7.98 -7.49
#